data_AF-A0A6B2LG94-F1
#
_entry.id   AF-A0A6B2LG94-F1
#
_cell.length_a   1.000
_cell.length_b   1.000
_cell.length_c   1.000
_cell.angle_alpha   90.00
_cell.angle_beta   90.00
_cell.angle_gamma   90.00
#
_symmetry.space_group_name_H-M   'P 1'
#
loop_
_entity.id
_entity.type
_entity.pdbx_description
1 polymer ?
#
loop_
_entity_poly.entity_id
_entity_poly.type
_entity_poly.pdbx_seq_one_letter_code
_entity_poly.pdbx_strand_id
1 'polypeptide(L)'
;MEKIQRSYNLMYMDVVARPFDPKNAVQLLKNSHWNQHIITFLDTAKKLQNILLKSGNLLIQSGGPVFDVDASLSCLVQILSYPYYRTIEGFSVLIEKEWLLQSYPFKHPNRPYTSFHRSEGIEAGPPVTVLMKDWDAIFFHFIYCVWQILQENTTKFEFKEEFLIFFLDSLFDSRFGTFLFNTEKDRQESGMPSFFNHIRTPKNHQGFRNPAYIPPSR
;
A
#
# COMPACT_ATOMS: atom_id res chain seq x y z
N MET A 1 1.70 -10.07 -12.39
CA MET A 1 2.31 -8.72 -12.32
C MET A 1 2.16 -7.88 -13.58
N GLU A 2 2.63 -8.32 -14.75
CA GLU A 2 2.62 -7.51 -15.99
C GLU A 2 1.26 -6.88 -16.34
N LYS A 3 0.15 -7.60 -16.09
CA LYS A 3 -1.21 -7.07 -16.30
C LYS A 3 -1.58 -5.93 -15.34
N ILE A 4 -1.21 -6.02 -14.07
CA ILE A 4 -1.51 -4.99 -13.06
C ILE A 4 -0.63 -3.75 -13.29
N GLN A 5 0.66 -3.93 -13.62
CA GLN A 5 1.50 -2.79 -13.97
C GLN A 5 1.00 -2.08 -15.23
N ARG A 6 0.66 -2.83 -16.27
CA ARG A 6 0.10 -2.24 -17.50
C ARG A 6 -1.19 -1.48 -17.19
N SER A 7 -2.05 -2.06 -16.38
CA SER A 7 -3.31 -1.44 -15.94
C SER A 7 -3.07 -0.14 -15.18
N TYR A 8 -2.12 -0.15 -14.23
CA TYR A 8 -1.70 1.03 -13.48
C TYR A 8 -1.18 2.13 -14.41
N ASN A 9 -0.28 1.79 -15.34
CA ASN A 9 0.31 2.75 -16.27
C ASN A 9 -0.77 3.43 -17.13
N LEU A 10 -1.75 2.68 -17.63
CA LEU A 10 -2.87 3.24 -18.38
C LEU A 10 -3.73 4.15 -17.50
N MET A 11 -4.09 3.70 -16.30
CA MET A 11 -4.87 4.50 -15.35
C MET A 11 -4.14 5.81 -15.04
N TYR A 12 -2.85 5.75 -14.72
CA TYR A 12 -2.05 6.92 -14.40
C TYR A 12 -1.90 7.87 -15.61
N MET A 13 -1.47 7.36 -16.76
CA MET A 13 -1.17 8.20 -17.93
C MET A 13 -2.40 8.80 -18.58
N ASP A 14 -3.53 8.09 -18.58
CA ASP A 14 -4.74 8.54 -19.27
C ASP A 14 -5.69 9.31 -18.35
N VAL A 15 -5.69 9.03 -17.04
CA VAL A 15 -6.62 9.66 -16.09
C VAL A 15 -5.95 10.69 -15.19
N VAL A 16 -4.72 10.43 -14.71
CA VAL A 16 -4.07 11.24 -13.66
C VAL A 16 -3.10 12.27 -14.24
N ALA A 17 -2.26 11.87 -15.19
CA ALA A 17 -1.18 12.70 -15.71
C ALA A 17 -1.64 13.81 -16.66
N ARG A 18 -2.88 13.73 -17.15
CA ARG A 18 -3.48 14.70 -18.09
C ARG A 18 -4.42 15.64 -17.34
N PRO A 19 -4.69 16.84 -17.88
CA PRO A 19 -5.76 17.69 -17.36
C PRO A 19 -7.06 16.91 -17.27
N PHE A 20 -7.74 17.00 -16.12
CA PHE A 20 -8.92 16.20 -15.84
C PHE A 20 -10.05 16.50 -16.84
N ASP A 21 -10.43 15.48 -17.62
CA ASP A 21 -11.56 15.52 -18.54
C ASP A 21 -12.71 14.64 -18.01
N PRO A 22 -13.73 15.23 -17.35
CA PRO A 22 -14.81 14.46 -16.74
C PRO A 22 -15.64 13.66 -17.76
N LYS A 23 -15.68 14.07 -19.05
CA LYS A 23 -16.46 13.39 -20.08
C LYS A 23 -15.85 12.04 -20.45
N ASN A 24 -14.53 11.96 -20.44
CA ASN A 24 -13.79 10.77 -20.85
C ASN A 24 -13.19 9.99 -19.67
N ALA A 25 -13.04 10.60 -18.49
CA ALA A 25 -12.39 9.99 -17.32
C ALA A 25 -12.95 8.61 -16.96
N VAL A 26 -14.29 8.46 -16.96
CA VAL A 26 -14.93 7.17 -16.64
C VAL A 26 -14.56 6.10 -17.68
N GLN A 27 -14.54 6.45 -18.97
CA GLN A 27 -14.22 5.51 -20.04
C GLN A 27 -12.73 5.14 -20.03
N LEU A 28 -11.85 6.12 -19.81
CA LEU A 28 -10.40 5.90 -19.71
C LEU A 28 -10.08 5.00 -18.51
N LEU A 29 -10.74 5.22 -17.36
CA LEU A 29 -10.61 4.36 -16.20
C LEU A 29 -11.09 2.93 -16.48
N LYS A 30 -12.21 2.75 -17.20
CA LYS A 30 -12.68 1.42 -17.64
C LYS A 30 -11.67 0.73 -18.56
N ASN A 31 -11.12 1.46 -19.53
CA ASN A 31 -10.14 0.94 -20.49
C ASN A 31 -8.81 0.53 -19.82
N SER A 32 -8.46 1.16 -18.69
CA SER A 32 -7.27 0.76 -17.93
C SER A 32 -7.43 -0.61 -17.25
N HIS A 33 -8.65 -1.09 -17.02
CA HIS A 33 -8.98 -2.27 -16.22
C HIS A 33 -8.53 -2.21 -14.74
N TRP A 34 -8.10 -1.05 -14.23
CA TRP A 34 -7.59 -0.92 -12.85
C TRP A 34 -8.63 -1.34 -11.81
N ASN A 35 -9.84 -0.80 -11.92
CA ASN A 35 -10.93 -1.15 -11.01
C ASN A 35 -11.31 -2.62 -11.09
N GLN A 36 -11.20 -3.25 -12.27
CA GLN A 36 -11.51 -4.67 -12.42
C GLN A 36 -10.53 -5.53 -11.61
N HIS A 37 -9.24 -5.17 -11.61
CA HIS A 37 -8.26 -5.85 -10.77
C HIS A 37 -8.54 -5.64 -9.28
N ILE A 38 -8.91 -4.42 -8.86
CA ILE A 38 -9.29 -4.13 -7.46
C ILE A 38 -10.47 -5.02 -7.03
N ILE A 39 -11.55 -5.04 -7.81
CA ILE A 39 -12.74 -5.87 -7.56
C ILE A 39 -12.35 -7.34 -7.45
N THR A 40 -11.52 -7.84 -8.37
CA THR A 40 -11.08 -9.25 -8.34
C THR A 40 -10.32 -9.59 -7.06
N PHE A 41 -9.43 -8.71 -6.56
CA PHE A 41 -8.72 -8.96 -5.31
C PHE A 41 -9.64 -8.93 -4.09
N LEU A 42 -10.55 -7.94 -4.03
CA LEU A 42 -11.51 -7.82 -2.93
C LEU A 42 -12.47 -9.03 -2.88
N ASP A 43 -13.01 -9.46 -4.02
CA ASP A 43 -13.86 -10.65 -4.12
C ASP A 43 -13.10 -11.92 -3.72
N THR A 44 -11.83 -12.03 -4.16
CA THR A 44 -10.99 -13.17 -3.82
C THR A 44 -10.67 -13.20 -2.33
N ALA A 45 -10.28 -12.07 -1.75
CA ALA A 45 -10.04 -11.94 -0.31
C ALA A 45 -11.30 -12.27 0.50
N LYS A 46 -12.49 -11.87 0.04
CA LYS A 46 -13.75 -12.21 0.70
C LYS A 46 -14.05 -13.71 0.66
N LYS A 47 -13.82 -14.37 -0.48
CA LYS A 47 -13.97 -15.83 -0.61
C LYS A 47 -12.98 -16.57 0.30
N LEU A 48 -11.72 -16.14 0.31
CA LEU A 48 -10.66 -16.70 1.15
C LEU A 48 -10.95 -16.51 2.64
N GLN A 49 -11.44 -15.33 3.05
CA GLN A 49 -11.93 -15.11 4.41
C GLN A 49 -13.03 -16.12 4.77
N ASN A 50 -14.01 -16.34 3.90
CA ASN A 50 -15.10 -17.27 4.18
C ASN A 50 -14.59 -18.71 4.34
N ILE A 51 -13.54 -19.10 3.61
CA ILE A 51 -12.87 -20.39 3.78
C ILE A 51 -12.16 -20.43 5.13
N LEU A 52 -11.38 -19.41 5.48
CA LEU A 52 -10.69 -19.32 6.78
C LEU A 52 -11.67 -19.44 7.95
N LEU A 53 -12.81 -18.75 7.90
CA LEU A 53 -13.83 -18.79 8.96
C LEU A 53 -14.52 -20.15 9.09
N LYS A 54 -14.57 -20.96 8.01
CA LYS A 54 -15.18 -22.29 8.01
C LYS A 54 -14.20 -23.39 8.39
N SER A 55 -12.98 -23.32 7.88
CA SER A 55 -11.98 -24.39 8.00
C SER A 55 -10.99 -24.16 9.15
N GLY A 56 -10.89 -22.94 9.68
CA GLY A 56 -9.97 -22.55 10.76
C GLY A 56 -8.53 -22.28 10.29
N ASN A 57 -8.12 -22.82 9.15
CA ASN A 57 -6.80 -22.58 8.53
C ASN A 57 -6.92 -22.26 7.04
N LEU A 58 -5.94 -21.51 6.53
CA LEU A 58 -5.87 -21.11 5.12
C LEU A 58 -4.40 -21.00 4.70
N LEU A 59 -4.06 -21.62 3.56
CA LEU A 59 -2.81 -21.40 2.84
C LEU A 59 -3.15 -20.69 1.53
N ILE A 60 -2.45 -19.59 1.23
CA ILE A 60 -2.59 -18.84 -0.02
C ILE A 60 -1.31 -19.03 -0.82
N GLN A 61 -1.43 -19.54 -2.04
CA GLN A 61 -0.31 -19.69 -2.96
C GLN A 61 -0.80 -19.49 -4.40
N SER A 62 -0.34 -18.43 -5.04
CA SER A 62 -0.68 -18.09 -6.43
C SER A 62 0.22 -18.79 -7.45
N GLY A 63 1.25 -19.49 -6.98
CA GLY A 63 2.15 -20.29 -7.82
C GLY A 63 3.09 -19.46 -8.72
N GLY A 64 3.15 -18.14 -8.51
CA GLY A 64 4.05 -17.26 -9.23
C GLY A 64 5.48 -17.28 -8.68
N PRO A 65 6.47 -16.78 -9.44
CA PRO A 65 7.87 -16.65 -8.99
C PRO A 65 8.05 -15.59 -7.88
N VAL A 66 7.00 -14.85 -7.54
CA VAL A 66 6.99 -13.74 -6.59
C VAL A 66 5.80 -13.92 -5.65
N PHE A 67 6.00 -13.63 -4.36
CA PHE A 67 5.00 -13.77 -3.30
C PHE A 67 4.05 -12.56 -3.17
N ASP A 68 4.10 -11.60 -4.09
CA ASP A 68 3.45 -10.29 -3.98
C ASP A 68 1.92 -10.37 -3.99
N VAL A 69 1.35 -11.21 -4.87
CA VAL A 69 -0.08 -11.50 -4.90
C VAL A 69 -0.50 -12.23 -3.63
N ASP A 70 0.33 -13.16 -3.14
CA ASP A 70 0.06 -13.95 -1.95
C ASP A 70 0.06 -13.07 -0.69
N ALA A 71 1.06 -12.20 -0.54
CA ALA A 71 1.15 -11.21 0.53
C ALA A 71 -0.03 -10.24 0.50
N SER A 72 -0.40 -9.73 -0.68
CA SER A 72 -1.55 -8.83 -0.82
C SER A 72 -2.86 -9.51 -0.38
N LEU A 73 -3.16 -10.71 -0.91
CA LEU A 73 -4.37 -11.45 -0.53
C LEU A 73 -4.34 -11.87 0.95
N SER A 74 -3.18 -12.29 1.46
CA SER A 74 -2.96 -12.60 2.88
C SER A 74 -3.28 -11.40 3.77
N CYS A 75 -2.75 -10.21 3.45
CA CYS A 75 -3.05 -8.97 4.16
C CYS A 75 -4.54 -8.64 4.14
N LEU A 76 -5.18 -8.69 2.97
CA LEU A 76 -6.60 -8.37 2.83
C LEU A 76 -7.49 -9.33 3.63
N VAL A 77 -7.21 -10.64 3.59
CA VAL A 77 -7.92 -11.64 4.40
C VAL A 77 -7.76 -11.35 5.89
N GLN A 78 -6.56 -10.98 6.33
CA GLN A 78 -6.27 -10.64 7.71
C GLN A 78 -7.00 -9.36 8.16
N ILE A 79 -6.99 -8.30 7.34
CA ILE A 79 -7.73 -7.04 7.59
C ILE A 79 -9.24 -7.30 7.68
N LEU A 80 -9.78 -8.13 6.78
CA LEU A 80 -11.19 -8.48 6.78
C LEU A 80 -11.59 -9.31 8.01
N SER A 81 -10.68 -10.14 8.53
CA SER A 81 -10.99 -11.15 9.56
C SER A 81 -10.70 -10.68 10.98
N TYR A 82 -9.65 -9.88 11.19
CA TYR A 82 -9.19 -9.52 12.53
C TYR A 82 -9.17 -8.00 12.73
N PRO A 83 -9.95 -7.46 13.69
CA PRO A 83 -9.98 -6.03 13.97
C PRO A 83 -8.62 -5.42 14.33
N TYR A 84 -7.70 -6.23 14.89
CA TYR A 84 -6.34 -5.78 15.23
C TYR A 84 -5.64 -5.14 14.02
N TYR A 85 -5.72 -5.76 12.84
CA TYR A 85 -5.07 -5.25 11.63
C TYR A 85 -5.72 -3.98 11.03
N ARG A 86 -6.80 -3.48 11.65
CA ARG A 86 -7.43 -2.19 11.33
C ARG A 86 -7.01 -1.07 12.30
N THR A 87 -6.10 -1.37 13.22
CA THR A 87 -5.40 -0.39 14.06
C THR A 87 -4.14 0.11 13.35
N ILE A 88 -3.64 1.29 13.70
CA ILE A 88 -2.37 1.81 13.17
C ILE A 88 -1.23 0.83 13.48
N GLU A 89 -1.23 0.29 14.70
CA GLU A 89 -0.24 -0.70 15.14
C GLU A 89 -0.37 -2.00 14.35
N GLY A 90 -1.56 -2.57 14.29
CA GLY A 90 -1.77 -3.84 13.60
C GLY A 90 -1.51 -3.73 12.11
N PHE A 91 -1.87 -2.62 11.47
CA PHE A 91 -1.51 -2.40 10.08
C PHE A 91 0.01 -2.32 9.89
N SER A 92 0.73 -1.64 10.78
CA SER A 92 2.20 -1.59 10.76
C SER A 92 2.81 -2.99 10.85
N VAL A 93 2.37 -3.79 11.82
CA VAL A 93 2.81 -5.18 11.99
C VAL A 93 2.47 -6.03 10.77
N LEU A 94 1.33 -5.80 10.14
CA LEU A 94 0.93 -6.53 8.93
C LEU A 94 1.90 -6.24 7.76
N ILE A 95 2.27 -4.97 7.56
CA ILE A 95 3.26 -4.59 6.54
C ILE A 95 4.63 -5.19 6.85
N GLU A 96 5.09 -5.08 8.10
CA GLU A 96 6.37 -5.66 8.53
C GLU A 96 6.41 -7.16 8.24
N LYS A 97 5.35 -7.87 8.62
CA LYS A 97 5.27 -9.33 8.54
C LYS A 97 5.13 -9.87 7.11
N GLU A 98 4.24 -9.29 6.31
CA GLU A 98 3.86 -9.87 5.01
C GLU A 98 4.70 -9.32 3.85
N TRP A 99 5.27 -8.12 3.99
CA TRP A 99 6.02 -7.46 2.93
C TRP A 99 7.51 -7.33 3.26
N LEU A 100 7.85 -6.74 4.41
CA LEU A 100 9.26 -6.44 4.73
C LEU A 100 10.07 -7.67 5.13
N LEU A 101 9.52 -8.60 5.92
CA LEU A 101 10.20 -9.85 6.28
C LEU A 101 10.38 -10.78 5.09
N GLN A 102 9.46 -10.75 4.13
CA GLN A 102 9.57 -11.50 2.88
C GLN A 102 10.54 -10.85 1.89
N SER A 103 11.24 -9.77 2.29
CA SER A 103 12.22 -9.03 1.48
C SER A 103 11.63 -8.47 0.18
N TYR A 104 10.40 -7.98 0.25
CA TYR A 104 9.77 -7.31 -0.89
C TYR A 104 10.64 -6.13 -1.35
N PRO A 105 10.92 -5.98 -2.66
CA PRO A 105 11.95 -5.08 -3.14
C PRO A 105 11.49 -3.61 -3.20
N PHE A 106 11.21 -2.99 -2.05
CA PHE A 106 10.85 -1.58 -1.95
C PHE A 106 11.99 -0.63 -2.40
N LYS A 107 13.25 -1.05 -2.21
CA LYS A 107 14.42 -0.29 -2.69
C LYS A 107 14.51 -0.37 -4.21
N HIS A 108 14.37 0.78 -4.85
CA HIS A 108 14.54 0.90 -6.30
C HIS A 108 16.02 1.19 -6.66
N PRO A 109 16.65 0.40 -7.56
CA PRO A 109 18.07 0.58 -7.94
C PRO A 109 18.40 1.91 -8.63
N ASN A 110 17.43 2.47 -9.36
CA ASN A 110 17.60 3.71 -10.15
C ASN A 110 16.78 4.88 -9.58
N ARG A 111 16.34 4.82 -8.31
CA ARG A 111 15.72 5.99 -7.70
C ARG A 111 16.91 6.84 -7.26
N PRO A 112 17.14 8.04 -7.83
CA PRO A 112 17.95 9.00 -7.10
C PRO A 112 17.26 9.11 -5.74
N TYR A 113 17.99 8.89 -4.65
CA TYR A 113 17.53 9.30 -3.33
C TYR A 113 17.07 10.73 -3.54
N THR A 114 15.76 10.97 -3.52
CA THR A 114 15.23 12.29 -3.82
C THR A 114 15.72 13.13 -2.67
N SER A 115 16.82 13.84 -2.92
CA SER A 115 17.27 14.94 -2.12
C SER A 115 16.15 15.96 -2.22
N PHE A 116 15.18 15.85 -1.30
CA PHE A 116 14.26 16.93 -0.97
C PHE A 116 15.02 18.12 -0.36
N HIS A 117 16.36 18.10 -0.32
CA HIS A 117 17.14 19.32 -0.45
C HIS A 117 16.88 19.93 -1.83
N ARG A 118 15.88 20.83 -1.90
CA ARG A 118 15.84 21.88 -2.91
C ARG A 118 17.16 22.66 -2.84
N SER A 119 18.17 22.22 -3.56
CA SER A 119 19.18 23.12 -4.09
C SER A 119 18.49 23.87 -5.23
N GLU A 120 18.28 25.17 -5.06
CA GLU A 120 17.82 26.05 -6.13
C GLU A 120 18.70 25.82 -7.37
N GLY A 121 18.10 25.38 -8.48
CA GLY A 121 18.77 25.31 -9.78
C GLY A 121 18.88 23.94 -10.44
N ILE A 122 18.38 22.84 -9.87
CA ILE A 122 18.26 21.56 -10.59
C ILE A 122 16.85 21.44 -11.14
N GLU A 123 16.73 21.33 -12.48
CA GLU A 123 15.45 21.06 -13.15
C GLU A 123 14.73 19.90 -12.47
N ALA A 124 13.44 20.08 -12.18
CA ALA A 124 12.62 19.03 -11.61
C ALA A 124 12.74 17.81 -12.52
N GLY A 125 13.38 16.75 -12.01
CA GLY A 125 13.36 15.44 -12.66
C GLY A 125 11.91 15.03 -12.95
N PRO A 126 11.70 14.09 -13.88
CA PRO A 126 10.35 13.64 -14.21
C PRO A 126 9.60 13.28 -12.92
N PRO A 127 8.30 13.65 -12.79
CA PRO A 127 7.56 13.45 -11.55
C PRO A 127 7.69 12.00 -11.08
N VAL A 128 7.79 11.80 -9.77
CA VAL A 128 8.05 10.50 -9.09
C VAL A 128 7.18 9.35 -9.63
N THR A 129 6.00 9.69 -10.11
CA THR A 129 5.01 8.82 -10.73
C THR A 129 5.38 8.24 -12.10
N VAL A 130 6.32 8.86 -12.83
CA VAL A 130 6.87 8.38 -14.12
C VAL A 130 7.89 7.24 -13.89
N LEU A 131 8.32 7.02 -12.65
CA LEU A 131 9.38 6.07 -12.29
C LEU A 131 8.88 4.78 -11.61
N MET A 132 7.56 4.62 -11.40
CA MET A 132 7.01 3.38 -10.83
C MET A 132 7.04 2.25 -11.87
N LYS A 133 7.87 1.23 -11.64
CA LYS A 133 7.90 -0.03 -12.42
C LYS A 133 7.28 -1.19 -11.63
N ASP A 134 7.06 -2.31 -12.34
CA ASP A 134 6.20 -3.50 -12.08
C ASP A 134 5.80 -3.88 -10.64
N TRP A 135 6.69 -3.66 -9.68
CA TRP A 135 6.53 -4.07 -8.29
C TRP A 135 5.73 -3.02 -7.53
N ASP A 136 5.99 -1.73 -7.72
CA ASP A 136 5.24 -0.67 -7.03
C ASP A 136 3.71 -0.78 -7.30
N ALA A 137 3.30 -1.20 -8.50
CA ALA A 137 1.88 -1.28 -8.85
C ALA A 137 1.09 -2.31 -8.02
N ILE A 138 1.67 -3.46 -7.64
CA ILE A 138 0.94 -4.45 -6.82
C ILE A 138 0.80 -3.97 -5.37
N PHE A 139 1.82 -3.30 -4.82
CA PHE A 139 1.73 -2.75 -3.48
C PHE A 139 0.74 -1.58 -3.44
N PHE A 140 0.75 -0.71 -4.45
CA PHE A 140 -0.24 0.35 -4.60
C PHE A 140 -1.65 -0.20 -4.77
N HIS A 141 -1.80 -1.26 -5.58
CA HIS A 141 -3.06 -1.95 -5.76
C HIS A 141 -3.59 -2.51 -4.43
N PHE A 142 -2.71 -3.11 -3.62
CA PHE A 142 -3.01 -3.54 -2.26
C PHE A 142 -3.49 -2.37 -1.38
N ILE A 143 -2.74 -1.27 -1.31
CA ILE A 143 -3.14 -0.10 -0.50
C ILE A 143 -4.48 0.48 -0.97
N TYR A 144 -4.73 0.51 -2.28
CA TYR A 144 -6.01 0.94 -2.82
C TYR A 144 -7.15 0.00 -2.41
N CYS A 145 -6.92 -1.32 -2.40
CA CYS A 145 -7.88 -2.28 -1.85
C CYS A 145 -8.16 -2.02 -0.35
N VAL A 146 -7.14 -1.69 0.44
CA VAL A 146 -7.32 -1.32 1.87
C VAL A 146 -8.16 -0.06 2.00
N TRP A 147 -7.89 0.96 1.17
CA TRP A 147 -8.69 2.19 1.15
C TRP A 147 -10.16 1.90 0.81
N GLN A 148 -10.44 1.05 -0.19
CA GLN A 148 -11.81 0.63 -0.52
C GLN A 148 -12.51 -0.03 0.68
N ILE A 149 -11.83 -0.95 1.38
CA ILE A 149 -12.40 -1.58 2.58
C ILE A 149 -12.65 -0.55 3.70
N LEU A 150 -11.75 0.42 3.86
CA LEU A 150 -11.88 1.51 4.83
C LEU A 150 -13.10 2.38 4.52
N GLN A 151 -13.30 2.79 3.27
CA GLN A 151 -14.45 3.63 2.86
C GLN A 151 -15.79 2.94 3.14
N GLU A 152 -15.89 1.63 2.89
CA GLU A 152 -17.10 0.86 3.18
C GLU A 152 -17.30 0.57 4.68
N ASN A 153 -16.27 0.75 5.51
CA ASN A 153 -16.28 0.37 6.92
C ASN A 153 -15.63 1.44 7.81
N THR A 154 -16.00 2.70 7.62
CA THR A 154 -15.31 3.84 8.26
C THR A 154 -15.22 3.74 9.77
N THR A 155 -16.22 3.20 10.47
CA THR A 155 -16.17 3.04 11.95
C THR A 155 -15.33 1.87 12.43
N LYS A 156 -14.85 1.00 11.53
CA LYS A 156 -14.09 -0.22 11.87
C LYS A 156 -12.57 -0.03 11.79
N PHE A 157 -12.08 1.11 11.31
CA PHE A 157 -10.66 1.43 11.20
C PHE A 157 -10.27 2.51 12.20
N GLU A 158 -9.17 2.28 12.92
CA GLU A 158 -8.59 3.26 13.83
C GLU A 158 -7.98 4.44 13.08
N PHE A 159 -7.52 4.22 11.84
CA PHE A 159 -6.94 5.24 11.00
C PHE A 159 -7.90 5.69 9.89
N LYS A 160 -7.62 6.87 9.33
CA LYS A 160 -8.31 7.47 8.19
C LYS A 160 -7.41 7.50 6.94
N GLU A 161 -7.91 8.00 5.81
CA GLU A 161 -7.19 7.94 4.53
C GLU A 161 -5.84 8.68 4.53
N GLU A 162 -5.71 9.74 5.34
CA GLU A 162 -4.46 10.51 5.45
C GLU A 162 -3.31 9.66 5.99
N PHE A 163 -3.60 8.61 6.76
CA PHE A 163 -2.59 7.63 7.16
C PHE A 163 -2.07 6.84 5.98
N LEU A 164 -2.96 6.37 5.09
CA LEU A 164 -2.58 5.61 3.90
C LEU A 164 -1.81 6.50 2.90
N ILE A 165 -2.19 7.77 2.78
CA ILE A 165 -1.47 8.75 1.95
C ILE A 165 -0.05 8.97 2.52
N PHE A 166 0.07 9.27 3.81
CA PHE A 166 1.37 9.46 4.45
C PHE A 166 2.25 8.22 4.39
N PHE A 167 1.64 7.03 4.49
CA PHE A 167 2.31 5.76 4.28
C PHE A 167 2.86 5.66 2.84
N LEU A 168 2.04 5.93 1.83
CA LEU A 168 2.48 5.89 0.43
C LEU A 168 3.59 6.91 0.17
N ASP A 169 3.49 8.14 0.69
CA ASP A 169 4.55 9.15 0.56
C ASP A 169 5.88 8.65 1.12
N SER A 170 5.85 7.95 2.27
CA SER A 170 7.04 7.40 2.92
C SER A 170 7.78 6.35 2.09
N LEU A 171 7.14 5.77 1.07
CA LEU A 171 7.79 4.88 0.10
C LEU A 171 8.75 5.64 -0.85
N PHE A 172 8.55 6.95 -1.04
CA PHE A 172 9.24 7.72 -2.07
C PHE A 172 10.11 8.87 -1.56
N ASP A 173 9.76 9.46 -0.42
CA ASP A 173 10.42 10.68 0.05
C ASP A 173 11.73 10.45 0.82
N SER A 174 12.11 9.19 1.03
CA SER A 174 13.35 8.79 1.71
C SER A 174 13.52 9.36 3.13
N ARG A 175 12.45 9.82 3.78
CA ARG A 175 12.51 10.34 5.16
C ARG A 175 12.78 9.25 6.20
N PHE A 176 12.48 8.00 5.87
CA PHE A 176 12.57 6.86 6.77
C PHE A 176 13.34 5.69 6.14
N GLY A 177 14.07 4.94 6.95
CA GLY A 177 14.81 3.74 6.52
C GLY A 177 13.93 2.55 6.18
N THR A 178 12.66 2.56 6.62
CA THR A 178 11.75 1.39 6.56
C THR A 178 11.58 0.80 5.16
N PHE A 179 11.48 1.64 4.12
CA PHE A 179 11.26 1.20 2.74
C PHE A 179 12.47 1.44 1.82
N LEU A 180 13.58 1.94 2.38
CA LEU A 180 14.80 2.25 1.62
C LEU A 180 15.70 1.05 1.37
N PHE A 181 15.45 -0.07 2.05
CA PHE A 181 16.27 -1.26 1.97
C PHE A 181 15.42 -2.53 1.88
N ASN A 182 15.92 -3.51 1.13
CA ASN A 182 15.20 -4.77 0.88
C ASN A 182 15.42 -5.79 2.00
N THR A 183 16.57 -5.75 2.68
CA THR A 183 16.89 -6.70 3.74
C THR A 183 16.72 -6.07 5.12
N GLU A 184 16.35 -6.89 6.10
CA GLU A 184 16.27 -6.45 7.49
C GLU A 184 17.62 -5.99 8.04
N LYS A 185 18.70 -6.69 7.65
CA LYS A 185 20.07 -6.33 8.00
C LYS A 185 20.39 -4.90 7.58
N ASP A 186 20.18 -4.57 6.31
CA ASP A 186 20.47 -3.23 5.79
C ASP A 186 19.62 -2.15 6.49
N ARG A 187 18.36 -2.44 6.81
CA ARG A 187 17.49 -1.51 7.58
C ARG A 187 18.07 -1.22 8.95
N GLN A 188 18.52 -2.24 9.68
CA GLN A 188 19.10 -2.12 11.01
C GLN A 188 20.45 -1.38 10.99
N GLU A 189 21.28 -1.64 9.99
CA GLU A 189 22.62 -1.04 9.86
C GLU A 189 22.59 0.40 9.32
N SER A 190 21.48 0.84 8.73
CA SER A 190 21.38 2.17 8.09
C SER A 190 21.43 3.36 9.04
N GLY A 191 21.08 3.19 10.32
CA GLY A 191 20.91 4.27 11.29
C GLY A 191 19.76 5.25 10.97
N MET A 192 18.96 4.98 9.94
CA MET A 192 17.83 5.82 9.54
C MET A 192 16.62 5.63 10.46
N PRO A 193 15.79 6.67 10.67
CA PRO A 193 14.60 6.54 11.50
C PRO A 193 13.58 5.58 10.86
N SER A 194 12.90 4.80 11.69
CA SER A 194 11.79 3.94 11.25
C SER A 194 10.49 4.74 11.10
N PHE A 195 9.82 4.57 9.97
CA PHE A 195 8.47 5.10 9.71
C PHE A 195 7.49 4.63 10.79
N PHE A 196 7.51 3.34 11.13
CA PHE A 196 6.61 2.78 12.13
C PHE A 196 6.85 3.36 13.52
N ASN A 197 8.11 3.60 13.89
CA ASN A 197 8.42 4.26 15.17
C ASN A 197 7.96 5.72 15.17
N HIS A 198 8.06 6.41 14.03
CA HIS A 198 7.61 7.80 13.90
C HIS A 198 6.09 7.93 14.07
N ILE A 199 5.30 7.07 13.42
CA ILE A 199 3.83 7.11 13.53
C ILE A 199 3.33 6.67 14.90
N ARG A 200 4.05 5.78 15.60
CA ARG A 200 3.73 5.33 16.96
C ARG A 200 3.90 6.42 18.02
N THR A 201 4.61 7.52 17.73
CA THR A 201 4.73 8.62 18.69
C THR A 201 3.34 9.19 19.01
N PRO A 202 3.00 9.48 20.28
CA PRO A 202 1.64 9.86 20.66
C PRO A 202 1.07 11.04 19.85
N LYS A 203 1.93 12.03 19.54
CA LYS A 203 1.57 13.20 18.74
C LYS A 203 1.16 12.82 17.32
N ASN A 204 1.94 11.97 16.65
CA ASN A 204 1.68 11.59 15.27
C ASN A 204 0.54 10.57 15.18
N HIS A 205 0.50 9.60 16.09
CA HIS A 205 -0.57 8.60 16.19
C HIS A 205 -1.95 9.27 16.26
N GLN A 206 -2.08 10.28 17.12
CA GLN A 206 -3.33 11.02 17.29
C GLN A 206 -3.73 11.79 16.02
N GLY A 207 -2.78 12.26 15.21
CA GLY A 207 -3.05 12.98 13.96
C GLY A 207 -3.69 12.09 12.88
N PHE A 208 -3.40 10.78 12.92
CA PHE A 208 -3.91 9.78 11.97
C PHE A 208 -5.15 9.05 12.47
N ARG A 209 -5.51 9.23 13.74
CA ARG A 209 -6.63 8.53 14.36
C ARG A 209 -7.97 9.03 13.81
N ASN A 210 -8.84 8.10 13.48
CA ASN A 210 -10.22 8.29 13.07
C ASN A 210 -11.12 8.48 14.31
N PRO A 211 -11.76 9.64 14.48
CA PRO A 211 -12.65 9.90 15.61
C PRO A 211 -13.89 9.00 15.64
N ALA A 212 -14.31 8.47 14.49
CA ALA A 212 -15.47 7.59 14.36
C ALA A 212 -15.15 6.11 14.63
N TYR A 213 -13.89 5.78 14.96
CA TYR A 213 -13.49 4.41 15.22
C TYR A 213 -14.20 3.84 16.45
N ILE A 214 -14.84 2.68 16.26
CA ILE A 214 -15.49 1.89 17.31
C ILE A 214 -14.67 0.61 17.49
N PRO A 215 -13.85 0.52 18.56
CA PRO A 215 -13.11 -0.71 18.87
C PRO A 215 -14.07 -1.89 19.04
N PRO A 216 -13.66 -3.11 18.65
CA PRO A 216 -14.46 -4.30 18.92
C PRO A 216 -14.66 -4.47 20.43
N SER A 217 -15.86 -4.90 20.83
CA SER A 217 -16.14 -5.34 22.20
C SER A 217 -15.18 -6.47 22.56
N ARG A 218 -14.57 -6.40 23.74
CA ARG A 218 -13.75 -7.49 24.30
C ARG A 218 -14.59 -8.73 24.55
#